data_AF-A0A1Z9LVB9-F1
#
_entry.id   AF-A0A1Z9LVB9-F1
#
_cell.length_a   1.000
_cell.length_b   1.000
_cell.length_c   1.000
_cell.angle_alpha   90.00
_cell.angle_beta   90.00
_cell.angle_gamma   90.00
#
_symmetry.space_group_name_H-M   'P 1'
#
loop_
_entity.id
_entity.type
_entity.pdbx_description
1 polymer ?
#
loop_
_entity_poly.entity_id
_entity_poly.type
_entity_poly.pdbx_seq_one_letter_code
_entity_poly.pdbx_strand_id
1 'polypeptide(L)'
;MSSYVDLDYISKIQPRLQQFKRKKDYLFNFRCPVCGDSKKSKTKARAYLYRVKNDMFFKCHNCSASHNLANFIKVVDRKIYDQYILERYKGNKPISEDNLFDRFKSDIKKKLNITPLQGLKSFDKIDNVHPAKKYLLKRRIPEEYFSKLYLSNKFQAFVNKLKPGTFGEETEKYEHPRLIIPFYDVDGEVFAIQGRAFGKEQPKYITLKLYENKQKIFGLDRINLHKTIYIVEGPIDSLFIDNCIAAAGADIQLPGDQKDVVFVFDNEPRNKEIIKRMYKVIDDNYKLVIWPDDIKEKDINELIMNDKTKTQVQNIIFDNTYSGLSALTKLNSYKRC
;
A
#
# COMPACT_ATOMS: atom_id res chain seq x y z
N MET A 1 13.40 16.80 9.17
CA MET A 1 11.98 17.10 8.86
C MET A 1 10.98 16.31 9.72
N SER A 2 11.25 15.05 10.09
CA SER A 2 10.46 14.24 11.05
C SER A 2 10.15 14.96 12.39
N SER A 3 11.10 15.73 12.91
CA SER A 3 11.03 16.30 14.27
C SER A 3 10.00 17.43 14.49
N TYR A 4 9.53 18.14 13.45
CA TYR A 4 8.58 19.25 13.63
C TYR A 4 7.15 18.74 13.76
N VAL A 5 6.76 17.81 12.88
CA VAL A 5 5.48 17.08 12.97
C VAL A 5 5.35 16.37 14.32
N ASP A 6 6.43 15.73 14.79
CA ASP A 6 6.43 15.07 16.10
C ASP A 6 6.10 16.02 17.25
N LEU A 7 6.68 17.23 17.27
CA LEU A 7 6.41 18.21 18.32
C LEU A 7 5.00 18.81 18.23
N ASP A 8 4.50 19.04 17.01
CA ASP A 8 3.13 19.51 16.80
C ASP A 8 2.12 18.49 17.35
N TYR A 9 2.29 17.21 17.02
CA TYR A 9 1.38 16.17 17.47
C TYR A 9 1.51 15.84 18.95
N ILE A 10 2.69 16.01 19.55
CA ILE A 10 2.85 15.98 21.01
C ILE A 10 2.01 17.10 21.66
N SER A 11 1.99 18.29 21.05
CA SER A 11 1.18 19.43 21.53
C SER A 11 -0.32 19.17 21.36
N LYS A 12 -0.75 18.51 20.28
CA LYS A 12 -2.15 18.11 20.05
C LYS A 12 -2.66 17.07 21.06
N ILE A 13 -1.80 16.11 21.47
CA ILE A 13 -2.19 15.11 22.49
C ILE A 13 -2.00 15.60 23.93
N GLN A 14 -1.22 16.66 24.16
CA GLN A 14 -0.92 17.18 25.51
C GLN A 14 -2.17 17.34 26.40
N PRO A 15 -3.31 17.91 25.94
CA PRO A 15 -4.50 18.08 26.78
C PRO A 15 -5.07 16.77 27.33
N ARG A 16 -4.75 15.63 26.70
CA ARG A 16 -5.21 14.28 27.11
C ARG A 16 -4.25 13.62 28.09
N LEU A 17 -3.08 14.22 28.35
CA LEU A 17 -2.04 13.67 29.21
C LEU A 17 -2.01 14.41 30.55
N GLN A 18 -2.26 13.69 31.63
CA GLN A 18 -2.23 14.27 32.98
C GLN A 18 -0.79 14.60 33.41
N GLN A 19 -0.61 15.70 34.15
CA GLN A 19 0.69 16.14 34.70
C GLN A 19 1.76 16.38 33.62
N PHE A 20 1.36 16.79 32.41
CA PHE A 20 2.29 17.02 31.31
C PHE A 20 3.20 18.23 31.56
N LYS A 21 4.52 18.01 31.45
CA LYS A 21 5.56 19.02 31.65
C LYS A 21 6.66 18.84 30.61
N ARG A 22 7.01 19.92 29.90
CA ARG A 22 8.22 20.00 29.08
C ARG A 22 9.43 20.21 29.99
N LYS A 23 10.40 19.30 29.94
CA LYS A 23 11.64 19.35 30.72
C LYS A 23 12.80 19.95 29.92
N LYS A 24 12.88 19.60 28.63
CA LYS A 24 13.83 20.13 27.64
C LYS A 24 13.14 20.13 26.27
N ASP A 25 13.82 20.61 25.22
CA ASP A 25 13.20 20.79 23.92
C ASP A 25 12.53 19.55 23.34
N TYR A 26 13.10 18.38 23.61
CA TYR A 26 12.62 17.08 23.16
C TYR A 26 12.48 16.08 24.31
N LEU A 27 12.19 16.56 25.52
CA LEU A 27 11.98 15.73 26.70
C LEU A 27 10.74 16.21 27.45
N PHE A 28 9.74 15.35 27.52
CA PHE A 28 8.46 15.62 28.17
C PHE A 28 8.21 14.55 29.24
N ASN A 29 7.61 14.96 30.36
CA ASN A 29 7.26 14.09 31.47
C ASN A 29 5.77 14.22 31.76
N PHE A 30 5.11 13.11 32.06
CA PHE A 30 3.68 13.06 32.36
C PHE A 30 3.32 11.78 33.11
N ARG A 31 2.07 11.72 33.58
CA ARG A 31 1.49 10.54 34.21
C ARG A 31 1.14 9.51 33.14
N CYS A 32 1.60 8.27 33.32
CA CYS A 32 1.44 7.23 32.31
C CYS A 32 -0.04 6.90 32.04
N PRO A 33 -0.55 7.05 30.80
CA PRO A 33 -1.95 6.74 30.47
C PRO A 33 -2.25 5.23 30.46
N VAL A 34 -1.23 4.38 30.32
CA VAL A 34 -1.39 2.91 30.28
C VAL A 34 -1.63 2.33 31.68
N CYS A 35 -0.79 2.71 32.66
CA CYS A 35 -0.86 2.12 34.00
C CYS A 35 -1.39 3.07 35.07
N GLY A 36 -1.64 4.34 34.74
CA GLY A 36 -2.04 5.37 35.70
C GLY A 36 -0.99 5.70 36.76
N ASP A 37 0.25 5.21 36.64
CA ASP A 37 1.38 5.43 37.54
C ASP A 37 1.20 4.92 38.99
N SER A 38 0.43 5.61 39.83
CA SER A 38 0.21 5.22 41.22
C SER A 38 -1.24 5.44 41.61
N LYS A 39 -1.88 4.41 42.16
CA LYS A 39 -3.23 4.51 42.74
C LYS A 39 -3.26 5.38 44.01
N LYS A 40 -2.16 5.41 44.78
CA LYS A 40 -2.04 6.17 46.05
C LYS A 40 -1.68 7.64 45.84
N SER A 41 -0.87 7.96 44.83
CA SER A 41 -0.42 9.34 44.57
C SER A 41 -0.81 9.79 43.16
N LYS A 42 -1.68 10.80 43.09
CA LYS A 42 -2.14 11.40 41.83
C LYS A 42 -1.09 12.30 41.15
N THR A 43 -0.03 12.69 41.87
CA THR A 43 1.03 13.58 41.38
C THR A 43 2.23 12.84 40.77
N LYS A 44 2.33 11.52 40.97
CA LYS A 44 3.42 10.73 40.37
C LYS A 44 3.29 10.67 38.84
N ALA A 45 4.39 11.01 38.16
CA ALA A 45 4.54 11.04 36.71
C ALA A 45 5.90 10.42 36.31
N ARG A 46 5.89 9.16 35.87
CA ARG A 46 7.10 8.39 35.47
C ARG A 46 7.06 7.96 33.99
N ALA A 47 6.18 8.56 33.21
CA ALA A 47 6.20 8.45 31.76
C ALA A 47 6.98 9.60 31.14
N TYR A 48 7.68 9.29 30.06
CA TYR A 48 8.51 10.22 29.32
C TYR A 48 8.30 10.06 27.82
N LEU A 49 8.29 11.20 27.11
CA LEU A 49 8.58 11.27 25.69
C LEU A 49 9.97 11.86 25.51
N TYR A 50 10.82 11.17 24.75
CA TYR A 50 12.22 11.58 24.55
C TYR A 50 12.67 11.30 23.11
N ARG A 51 13.61 12.09 22.61
CA ARG A 51 14.18 11.92 21.28
C ARG A 51 15.34 10.93 21.26
N VAL A 52 15.35 10.05 20.27
CA VAL A 52 16.53 9.24 19.87
C VAL A 52 16.79 9.52 18.40
N LYS A 53 17.99 10.05 18.08
CA LYS A 53 18.31 10.58 16.75
C LYS A 53 17.27 11.62 16.30
N ASN A 54 16.43 11.28 15.32
CA ASN A 54 15.44 12.18 14.73
C ASN A 54 14.00 11.89 15.16
N ASP A 55 13.77 10.85 15.96
CA ASP A 55 12.43 10.34 16.26
C ASP A 55 12.13 10.38 17.76
N MET A 56 10.84 10.58 18.07
CA MET A 56 10.34 10.60 19.44
C MET A 56 9.87 9.22 19.90
N PHE A 57 10.15 8.89 21.16
CA PHE A 57 9.80 7.62 21.79
C PHE A 57 9.14 7.84 23.15
N PHE A 58 8.23 6.95 23.49
CA PHE A 58 7.56 6.86 24.79
C PHE A 58 8.18 5.76 25.64
N LYS A 59 8.46 6.06 26.91
CA LYS A 59 8.84 5.07 27.92
C LYS A 59 8.19 5.38 29.26
N CYS A 60 7.69 4.35 29.93
CA CYS A 60 7.26 4.42 31.33
C CYS A 60 8.20 3.64 32.23
N HIS A 61 8.73 4.27 33.29
CA HIS A 61 9.58 3.62 34.29
C HIS A 61 8.80 2.90 35.41
N ASN A 62 7.47 2.89 35.35
CA ASN A 62 6.63 2.16 36.31
C ASN A 62 6.19 0.79 35.79
N CYS A 63 5.54 0.77 34.62
CA CYS A 63 5.00 -0.44 34.01
C CYS A 63 5.87 -0.97 32.86
N SER A 64 7.04 -0.36 32.63
CA SER A 64 7.98 -0.70 31.55
C SER A 64 7.47 -0.53 30.12
N ALA A 65 6.20 -0.12 29.92
CA ALA A 65 5.61 0.15 28.60
C ALA A 65 6.49 1.11 27.79
N SER A 66 6.69 0.77 26.51
CA SER A 66 7.60 1.45 25.60
C SER A 66 7.02 1.43 24.20
N HIS A 67 6.95 2.57 23.53
CA HIS A 67 6.39 2.70 22.18
C HIS A 67 7.16 3.76 21.39
N ASN A 68 7.14 3.69 20.06
CA ASN A 68 7.45 4.87 19.25
C ASN A 68 6.33 5.91 19.38
N LEU A 69 6.57 7.17 18.98
CA LEU A 69 5.58 8.24 19.14
C LEU A 69 4.25 7.91 18.44
N ALA A 70 4.29 7.31 17.25
CA ALA A 70 3.09 6.91 16.52
C ALA A 70 2.19 5.99 17.35
N ASN A 71 2.75 4.89 17.85
CA ASN A 71 2.03 3.92 18.66
C ASN A 71 1.59 4.51 20.00
N PHE A 72 2.35 5.45 20.56
CA PHE A 72 1.91 6.16 21.75
C PHE A 72 0.70 7.07 21.47
N ILE A 73 0.71 7.86 20.39
CA ILE A 73 -0.45 8.67 19.98
C ILE A 73 -1.67 7.78 19.79
N LYS A 74 -1.53 6.60 19.17
CA LYS A 74 -2.61 5.61 18.99
C LYS A 74 -3.25 5.18 20.32
N VAL A 75 -2.44 5.01 21.37
CA VAL A 75 -2.92 4.66 22.72
C VAL A 75 -3.67 5.82 23.37
N VAL A 76 -3.31 7.07 23.07
CA VAL A 76 -3.89 8.27 23.68
C VAL A 76 -5.15 8.75 22.96
N ASP A 77 -5.10 8.85 21.63
CA ASP A 77 -6.21 9.24 20.79
C ASP A 77 -6.03 8.71 19.36
N ARG A 78 -6.93 7.80 18.98
CA ARG A 78 -6.89 7.15 17.66
C ARG A 78 -7.13 8.13 16.50
N LYS A 79 -7.96 9.16 16.67
CA LYS A 79 -8.22 10.15 15.61
C LYS A 79 -6.99 11.03 15.35
N ILE A 80 -6.29 11.43 16.41
CA ILE A 80 -5.05 12.20 16.28
C ILE A 80 -3.93 11.33 15.67
N TYR A 81 -3.92 10.03 15.98
CA TYR A 81 -3.00 9.08 15.35
C TYR A 81 -3.18 9.03 13.84
N ASP A 82 -4.41 8.94 13.34
CA ASP A 82 -4.68 8.88 11.90
C ASP A 82 -4.18 10.16 11.21
N GLN A 83 -4.40 11.34 11.81
CA GLN A 83 -3.87 12.62 11.33
C GLN A 83 -2.34 12.65 11.34
N TYR A 84 -1.71 12.18 12.42
CA TYR A 84 -0.26 12.14 12.58
C TYR A 84 0.42 11.29 11.51
N ILE A 85 -0.13 10.11 11.22
CA ILE A 85 0.38 9.23 10.17
C ILE A 85 0.25 9.94 8.82
N LEU A 86 -0.91 10.49 8.48
CA LEU A 86 -1.09 11.21 7.21
C LEU A 86 -0.09 12.36 7.06
N GLU A 87 0.14 13.16 8.10
CA GLU A 87 1.03 14.31 8.03
C GLU A 87 2.51 13.93 8.02
N ARG A 88 2.90 12.90 8.78
CA ARG A 88 4.28 12.42 8.84
C ARG A 88 4.74 11.74 7.53
N TYR A 89 3.81 11.13 6.79
CA TYR A 89 4.11 10.46 5.51
C TYR A 89 3.81 11.33 4.28
N LYS A 90 3.17 12.49 4.42
CA LYS A 90 3.10 13.53 3.38
C LYS A 90 4.47 14.19 3.20
N GLY A 91 5.13 13.94 2.07
CA GLY A 91 6.37 14.60 1.71
C GLY A 91 6.19 16.12 1.53
N ASN A 92 7.07 16.91 2.15
CA ASN A 92 7.23 18.37 2.09
C ASN A 92 6.29 19.17 1.18
N LYS A 93 5.23 19.74 1.77
CA LYS A 93 4.82 21.13 1.48
C LYS A 93 4.51 21.83 2.79
N PRO A 94 5.23 22.91 3.15
CA PRO A 94 4.83 23.72 4.28
C PRO A 94 3.57 24.52 3.90
N ILE A 95 2.57 24.51 4.78
CA ILE A 95 1.44 25.42 4.71
C ILE A 95 1.84 26.62 5.59
N SER A 96 2.09 27.77 4.97
CA SER A 96 2.04 29.05 5.68
C SER A 96 0.62 29.57 5.58
N GLU A 97 -0.05 29.64 6.73
CA GLU A 97 -1.30 30.38 6.94
C GLU A 97 -1.04 31.87 6.68
N ASP A 98 -1.37 32.32 5.48
CA ASP A 98 -2.17 33.53 5.24
C ASP A 98 -2.20 33.85 3.74
N ASN A 99 -3.39 34.18 3.24
CA ASN A 99 -3.73 34.60 1.87
C ASN A 99 -3.92 33.49 0.81
N LEU A 100 -4.59 32.39 1.17
CA LEU A 100 -4.99 31.33 0.22
C LEU A 100 -6.16 31.71 -0.70
N PHE A 101 -7.03 32.66 -0.33
CA PHE A 101 -8.25 32.92 -1.10
C PHE A 101 -7.98 33.62 -2.44
N ASP A 102 -7.00 34.53 -2.49
CA ASP A 102 -6.79 35.38 -3.67
C ASP A 102 -5.84 34.79 -4.72
N ARG A 103 -4.96 33.84 -4.34
CA ARG A 103 -4.12 33.12 -5.32
C ARG A 103 -4.80 31.88 -5.92
N PHE A 104 -5.81 31.33 -5.25
CA PHE A 104 -6.51 30.14 -5.74
C PHE A 104 -7.31 30.40 -7.03
N LYS A 105 -7.80 31.62 -7.27
CA LYS A 105 -8.50 31.92 -8.53
C LYS A 105 -7.57 32.11 -9.74
N SER A 106 -6.31 32.52 -9.55
CA SER A 106 -5.39 32.76 -10.67
C SER A 106 -4.56 31.53 -11.08
N ASP A 107 -4.30 30.60 -10.16
CA ASP A 107 -3.49 29.40 -10.45
C ASP A 107 -4.32 28.18 -10.88
N ILE A 108 -5.62 28.13 -10.54
CA ILE A 108 -6.55 27.08 -11.00
C ILE A 108 -6.74 27.09 -12.53
N LYS A 109 -6.57 28.26 -13.18
CA LYS A 109 -6.62 28.37 -14.65
C LYS A 109 -5.30 28.03 -15.35
N LYS A 110 -4.16 27.93 -14.63
CA LYS A 110 -2.83 27.64 -15.20
C LYS A 110 -2.33 26.21 -14.98
N LYS A 111 -2.91 25.42 -14.07
CA LYS A 111 -2.80 23.95 -14.07
C LYS A 111 -3.79 23.33 -15.08
N LEU A 112 -3.57 23.67 -16.34
CA LEU A 112 -4.25 23.10 -17.50
C LEU A 112 -3.93 21.60 -17.61
N ASN A 113 -4.94 20.74 -17.48
CA ASN A 113 -5.14 19.48 -18.22
C ASN A 113 -3.91 18.71 -18.75
N ILE A 114 -3.01 18.19 -17.91
CA ILE A 114 -2.11 17.08 -18.29
C ILE A 114 -2.00 16.11 -17.12
N THR A 115 -2.95 15.19 -17.00
CA THR A 115 -2.73 13.99 -16.19
C THR A 115 -1.81 13.04 -16.96
N PRO A 116 -1.00 12.18 -16.31
CA PRO A 116 -0.21 11.17 -17.03
C PRO A 116 -1.04 10.23 -17.92
N LEU A 117 -2.36 10.23 -17.75
CA LEU A 117 -3.32 9.41 -18.50
C LEU A 117 -3.98 10.17 -19.66
N GLN A 118 -3.61 11.44 -19.87
CA GLN A 118 -4.22 12.29 -20.90
C GLN A 118 -4.06 11.66 -22.29
N GLY A 119 -5.17 11.58 -23.01
CA GLY A 119 -5.22 11.01 -24.37
C GLY A 119 -5.39 9.50 -24.40
N LEU A 120 -5.41 8.81 -23.26
CA LEU A 120 -5.79 7.41 -23.20
C LEU A 120 -7.32 7.25 -23.09
N LYS A 121 -7.82 6.14 -23.64
CA LYS A 121 -9.24 5.78 -23.55
C LYS A 121 -9.43 4.74 -22.44
N SER A 122 -10.26 5.06 -21.45
CA SER A 122 -10.63 4.16 -20.36
C SER A 122 -11.56 3.04 -20.86
N PHE A 123 -11.53 1.86 -20.23
CA PHE A 123 -12.26 0.68 -20.71
C PHE A 123 -13.78 0.74 -20.51
N ASP A 124 -14.27 1.57 -19.60
CA ASP A 124 -15.70 1.88 -19.45
C ASP A 124 -16.27 2.54 -20.71
N LYS A 125 -15.44 3.31 -21.44
CA LYS A 125 -15.80 4.02 -22.68
C LYS A 125 -15.53 3.23 -23.96
N ILE A 126 -14.94 2.04 -23.84
CA ILE A 126 -14.65 1.16 -24.98
C ILE A 126 -15.84 0.21 -25.17
N ASP A 127 -16.19 -0.07 -26.43
CA ASP A 127 -17.29 -0.96 -26.77
C ASP A 127 -16.96 -2.44 -26.46
N ASN A 128 -17.97 -3.23 -26.09
CA ASN A 128 -17.82 -4.64 -25.70
C ASN A 128 -17.33 -5.53 -26.85
N VAL A 129 -17.54 -5.13 -28.11
CA VAL A 129 -17.07 -5.84 -29.30
C VAL A 129 -15.56 -5.66 -29.50
N HIS A 130 -14.97 -4.59 -28.95
CA HIS A 130 -13.55 -4.25 -29.13
C HIS A 130 -12.63 -5.36 -28.56
N PRO A 131 -11.61 -5.81 -29.30
CA PRO A 131 -10.76 -6.94 -28.88
C PRO A 131 -10.06 -6.71 -27.53
N ALA A 132 -9.60 -5.48 -27.27
CA ALA A 132 -9.00 -5.15 -25.98
C ALA A 132 -10.00 -5.23 -24.80
N LYS A 133 -11.29 -4.91 -25.00
CA LYS A 133 -12.30 -5.03 -23.93
C LYS A 133 -12.72 -6.49 -23.75
N LYS A 134 -12.85 -7.25 -24.84
CA LYS A 134 -13.02 -8.72 -24.79
C LYS A 134 -11.94 -9.41 -23.97
N TYR A 135 -10.71 -8.90 -23.99
CA TYR A 135 -9.64 -9.41 -23.14
C TYR A 135 -9.91 -9.22 -21.64
N LEU A 136 -10.40 -8.05 -21.21
CA LEU A 136 -10.79 -7.80 -19.81
C LEU A 136 -11.97 -8.70 -19.41
N LEU A 137 -12.96 -8.83 -20.29
CA LEU A 137 -14.13 -9.69 -20.09
C LEU A 137 -13.75 -11.17 -19.97
N LYS A 138 -12.87 -11.67 -20.85
CA LYS A 138 -12.34 -13.04 -20.78
C LYS A 138 -11.58 -13.29 -19.47
N ARG A 139 -10.88 -12.27 -18.98
CA ARG A 139 -10.22 -12.28 -17.67
C ARG A 139 -11.17 -12.11 -16.49
N ARG A 140 -12.45 -11.85 -16.75
CA ARG A 140 -13.50 -11.58 -15.76
C ARG A 140 -13.17 -10.42 -14.82
N ILE A 141 -12.35 -9.46 -15.26
CA ILE A 141 -12.03 -8.28 -14.45
C ILE A 141 -13.34 -7.56 -14.08
N PRO A 142 -13.57 -7.20 -12.80
CA PRO A 142 -14.82 -6.55 -12.41
C PRO A 142 -15.01 -5.19 -13.11
N GLU A 143 -16.23 -4.93 -13.57
CA GLU A 143 -16.55 -3.72 -14.37
C GLU A 143 -16.31 -2.42 -13.60
N GLU A 144 -16.40 -2.43 -12.26
CA GLU A 144 -16.08 -1.29 -11.40
C GLU A 144 -14.65 -0.76 -11.61
N TYR A 145 -13.73 -1.58 -12.13
CA TYR A 145 -12.35 -1.19 -12.42
C TYR A 145 -12.13 -0.73 -13.86
N PHE A 146 -13.12 -0.83 -14.75
CA PHE A 146 -12.93 -0.49 -16.18
C PHE A 146 -12.63 0.99 -16.40
N SER A 147 -13.17 1.88 -15.56
CA SER A 147 -12.85 3.31 -15.58
C SER A 147 -11.43 3.63 -15.09
N LYS A 148 -10.79 2.69 -14.36
CA LYS A 148 -9.43 2.82 -13.83
C LYS A 148 -8.35 2.19 -14.73
N LEU A 149 -8.77 1.47 -15.76
CA LEU A 149 -7.89 0.79 -16.72
C LEU A 149 -8.00 1.47 -18.08
N TYR A 150 -6.90 1.53 -18.82
CA TYR A 150 -6.86 2.28 -20.07
C TYR A 150 -6.23 1.49 -21.21
N LEU A 151 -6.70 1.76 -22.42
CA LEU A 151 -6.06 1.24 -23.64
C LEU A 151 -5.04 2.25 -24.14
N SER A 152 -3.81 1.79 -24.35
CA SER A 152 -2.85 2.47 -25.21
C SER A 152 -2.67 1.67 -26.49
N ASN A 153 -2.95 2.28 -27.64
CA ASN A 153 -2.73 1.65 -28.95
C ASN A 153 -1.26 1.62 -29.34
N LYS A 154 -0.48 2.59 -28.83
CA LYS A 154 0.95 2.78 -29.07
C LYS A 154 1.65 3.04 -27.74
N PHE A 155 2.00 1.96 -27.04
CA PHE A 155 2.51 2.03 -25.67
C PHE A 155 3.82 2.80 -25.54
N GLN A 156 4.79 2.52 -26.40
CA GLN A 156 6.12 3.12 -26.38
C GLN A 156 6.04 4.61 -26.72
N ALA A 157 5.30 4.99 -27.77
CA ALA A 157 5.06 6.40 -28.09
C ALA A 157 4.37 7.14 -26.93
N PHE A 158 3.39 6.50 -26.28
CA PHE A 158 2.75 7.05 -25.08
C PHE A 158 3.75 7.25 -23.93
N VAL A 159 4.61 6.27 -23.66
CA VAL A 159 5.65 6.37 -22.64
C VAL A 159 6.66 7.47 -22.98
N ASN A 160 7.12 7.56 -24.23
CA ASN A 160 8.05 8.60 -24.68
C ASN A 160 7.43 10.01 -24.59
N LYS A 161 6.11 10.16 -24.74
CA LYS A 161 5.42 11.43 -24.47
C LYS A 161 5.51 11.84 -22.99
N LEU A 162 5.50 10.88 -22.07
CA LEU A 162 5.60 11.14 -20.62
C LEU A 162 7.04 11.29 -20.13
N LYS A 163 7.95 10.46 -20.65
CA LYS A 163 9.38 10.42 -20.31
C LYS A 163 10.17 10.22 -21.60
N PRO A 164 10.50 11.31 -22.32
CA PRO A 164 11.24 11.25 -23.57
C PRO A 164 12.54 10.43 -23.47
N GLY A 165 12.83 9.66 -24.51
CA GLY A 165 14.04 8.82 -24.57
C GLY A 165 13.97 7.52 -23.76
N THR A 166 12.79 7.09 -23.30
CA THR A 166 12.64 5.79 -22.63
C THR A 166 12.74 4.62 -23.62
N PHE A 167 12.21 4.80 -24.82
CA PHE A 167 12.27 3.85 -25.93
C PHE A 167 12.93 4.52 -27.14
N GLY A 168 13.89 3.85 -27.78
CA GLY A 168 14.57 4.35 -28.98
C GLY A 168 13.72 4.22 -30.24
N GLU A 169 14.07 4.96 -31.29
CA GLU A 169 13.34 4.94 -32.58
C GLU A 169 13.33 3.53 -33.21
N GLU A 170 14.38 2.74 -32.97
CA GLU A 170 14.47 1.35 -33.42
C GLU A 170 13.41 0.42 -32.78
N THR A 171 12.88 0.81 -31.61
CA THR A 171 11.86 0.02 -30.89
C THR A 171 10.43 0.34 -31.33
N GLU A 172 10.20 1.47 -32.02
CA GLU A 172 8.89 1.88 -32.53
C GLU A 172 8.32 0.89 -33.56
N LYS A 173 9.18 0.16 -34.27
CA LYS A 173 8.77 -0.91 -35.21
C LYS A 173 8.11 -2.10 -34.48
N TYR A 174 8.32 -2.23 -33.18
CA TYR A 174 7.75 -3.25 -32.29
C TYR A 174 6.71 -2.65 -31.33
N GLU A 175 6.08 -1.55 -31.75
CA GLU A 175 4.98 -0.91 -31.04
C GLU A 175 3.76 -1.84 -31.02
N HIS A 176 3.25 -2.13 -29.82
CA HIS A 176 2.09 -2.99 -29.62
C HIS A 176 1.11 -2.36 -28.63
N PRO A 177 -0.20 -2.59 -28.80
CA PRO A 177 -1.18 -2.10 -27.86
C PRO A 177 -0.99 -2.76 -26.49
N ARG A 178 -1.17 -1.99 -25.42
CA ARG A 178 -1.08 -2.49 -24.05
C ARG A 178 -2.24 -2.00 -23.18
N LEU A 179 -2.63 -2.86 -22.25
CA LEU A 179 -3.47 -2.51 -21.11
C LEU A 179 -2.64 -1.68 -20.15
N ILE A 180 -3.04 -0.44 -19.95
CA ILE A 180 -2.43 0.50 -19.01
C ILE A 180 -3.10 0.34 -17.65
N ILE A 181 -2.27 0.08 -16.65
CA ILE A 181 -2.60 -0.06 -15.23
C ILE A 181 -1.88 1.07 -14.47
N PRO A 182 -2.58 2.17 -14.15
CA PRO A 182 -1.99 3.27 -13.39
C PRO A 182 -1.84 2.92 -11.90
N PHE A 183 -0.78 3.41 -11.29
CA PHE A 183 -0.53 3.28 -9.85
C PHE A 183 -0.77 4.66 -9.23
N TYR A 184 -1.74 4.72 -8.33
CA TYR A 184 -2.11 5.92 -7.61
C TYR A 184 -1.50 5.91 -6.22
N ASP A 185 -1.04 7.07 -5.76
CA ASP A 185 -0.69 7.25 -4.36
C ASP A 185 -1.94 7.56 -3.51
N VAL A 186 -1.72 7.81 -2.22
CA VAL A 186 -2.79 8.12 -1.26
C VAL A 186 -3.50 9.45 -1.53
N ASP A 187 -2.88 10.35 -2.31
CA ASP A 187 -3.48 11.63 -2.70
C ASP A 187 -4.26 11.51 -4.03
N GLY A 188 -4.28 10.32 -4.64
CA GLY A 188 -4.96 10.05 -5.92
C GLY A 188 -4.14 10.45 -7.15
N GLU A 189 -2.84 10.71 -6.99
CA GLU A 189 -1.94 11.10 -8.09
C GLU A 189 -1.25 9.88 -8.70
N VAL A 190 -1.18 9.84 -10.03
CA VAL A 190 -0.51 8.74 -10.75
C VAL A 190 1.00 8.88 -10.61
N PHE A 191 1.66 7.89 -10.02
CA PHE A 191 3.11 7.91 -9.83
C PHE A 191 3.89 6.86 -10.62
N ALA A 192 3.20 5.82 -11.07
CA ALA A 192 3.77 4.83 -11.97
C ALA A 192 2.68 4.31 -12.91
N ILE A 193 3.10 3.78 -14.04
CA ILE A 193 2.22 3.18 -15.04
C ILE A 193 2.80 1.83 -15.41
N GLN A 194 1.96 0.80 -15.43
CA GLN A 194 2.33 -0.51 -15.94
C GLN A 194 1.56 -0.83 -17.22
N GLY A 195 2.27 -1.19 -18.28
CA GLY A 195 1.72 -1.66 -19.54
C GLY A 195 1.77 -3.19 -19.62
N ARG A 196 0.61 -3.84 -19.64
CA ARG A 196 0.47 -5.28 -19.88
C ARG A 196 0.20 -5.57 -21.36
N ALA A 197 0.95 -6.50 -21.93
CA ALA A 197 0.71 -7.01 -23.27
C ALA A 197 -0.64 -7.78 -23.36
N PHE A 198 -1.37 -7.58 -24.46
CA PHE A 198 -2.60 -8.34 -24.73
C PHE A 198 -2.29 -9.75 -25.27
N GLY A 199 -1.23 -9.90 -26.08
CA GLY A 199 -0.87 -11.14 -26.74
C GLY A 199 0.25 -11.90 -26.02
N LYS A 200 1.21 -12.37 -26.82
CA LYS A 200 2.36 -13.17 -26.37
C LYS A 200 3.65 -12.35 -26.29
N GLU A 201 3.56 -11.03 -26.45
CA GLU A 201 4.70 -10.12 -26.48
C GLU A 201 5.45 -10.15 -25.14
N GLN A 202 6.77 -10.17 -25.20
CA GLN A 202 7.65 -10.14 -24.03
C GLN A 202 8.42 -8.82 -23.94
N PRO A 203 8.61 -8.26 -22.72
CA PRO A 203 8.06 -8.75 -21.47
C PRO A 203 6.54 -8.49 -21.37
N LYS A 204 5.84 -9.44 -20.75
CA LYS A 204 4.38 -9.39 -20.52
C LYS A 204 3.94 -8.10 -19.81
N TYR A 205 4.78 -7.59 -18.91
CA TYR A 205 4.58 -6.34 -18.20
C TYR A 205 5.80 -5.43 -18.34
N ILE A 206 5.56 -4.15 -18.60
CA ILE A 206 6.57 -3.09 -18.56
C ILE A 206 6.09 -2.02 -17.60
N THR A 207 6.93 -1.59 -16.65
CA THR A 207 6.56 -0.56 -15.67
C THR A 207 7.40 0.70 -15.84
N LEU A 208 6.73 1.83 -16.06
CA LEU A 208 7.31 3.17 -16.04
C LEU A 208 7.07 3.80 -14.66
N LYS A 209 8.15 4.15 -13.95
CA LYS A 209 8.05 5.03 -12.78
C LYS A 209 8.14 6.48 -13.22
N LEU A 210 7.20 7.30 -12.78
CA LEU A 210 7.24 8.76 -12.94
C LEU A 210 7.98 9.42 -11.77
N TYR A 211 7.91 8.78 -10.59
CA TYR A 211 8.62 9.19 -9.38
C TYR A 211 9.43 8.03 -8.84
N GLU A 212 10.76 8.14 -8.89
CA GLU A 212 11.67 7.04 -8.54
C GLU A 212 11.61 6.64 -7.06
N ASN A 213 11.35 7.62 -6.19
CA ASN A 213 11.29 7.48 -4.74
C ASN A 213 10.04 6.75 -4.21
N LYS A 214 9.05 6.45 -5.05
CA LYS A 214 7.83 5.74 -4.63
C LYS A 214 7.95 4.22 -4.87
N GLN A 215 7.47 3.45 -3.90
CA GLN A 215 7.36 1.99 -4.03
C GLN A 215 6.24 1.63 -5.00
N LYS A 216 6.45 0.58 -5.81
CA LYS A 216 5.48 0.14 -6.85
C LYS A 216 4.34 -0.68 -6.23
N ILE A 217 3.49 -0.01 -5.45
CA ILE A 217 2.33 -0.63 -4.81
C ILE A 217 1.07 -0.19 -5.55
N PHE A 218 0.33 -1.16 -6.10
CA PHE A 218 -0.94 -0.91 -6.75
C PHE A 218 -2.09 -1.05 -5.74
N GLY A 219 -3.07 -0.15 -5.80
CA GLY A 219 -4.26 -0.18 -4.95
C GLY A 219 -4.13 0.56 -3.61
N LEU A 220 -3.10 1.37 -3.41
CA LEU A 220 -2.97 2.20 -2.19
C LEU A 220 -4.11 3.20 -2.02
N ASP A 221 -4.69 3.69 -3.12
CA ASP A 221 -5.80 4.64 -3.14
C ASP A 221 -7.13 4.04 -2.61
N ARG A 222 -7.23 2.71 -2.53
CA ARG A 222 -8.49 1.97 -2.29
C ARG A 222 -8.48 1.14 -1.00
N ILE A 223 -7.36 1.09 -0.27
CA ILE A 223 -7.28 0.28 0.94
C ILE A 223 -7.89 0.95 2.16
N ASN A 224 -8.45 0.12 3.02
CA ASN A 224 -8.92 0.46 4.35
C ASN A 224 -7.97 -0.18 5.38
N LEU A 225 -7.19 0.67 6.05
CA LEU A 225 -6.20 0.27 7.07
C LEU A 225 -6.84 -0.31 8.36
N HIS A 226 -8.18 -0.30 8.48
CA HIS A 226 -8.90 -0.90 9.60
C HIS A 226 -9.37 -2.33 9.33
N LYS A 227 -9.19 -2.84 8.12
CA LYS A 227 -9.51 -4.21 7.73
C LYS A 227 -8.23 -4.97 7.41
N THR A 228 -8.30 -6.30 7.43
CA THR A 228 -7.19 -7.15 6.99
C THR A 228 -6.78 -6.79 5.56
N ILE A 229 -5.48 -6.52 5.36
CA ILE A 229 -4.92 -6.14 4.07
C ILE A 229 -4.33 -7.39 3.42
N TYR A 230 -4.77 -7.70 2.21
CA TYR A 230 -4.20 -8.78 1.40
C TYR A 230 -3.15 -8.24 0.45
N ILE A 231 -2.01 -8.91 0.34
CA ILE A 231 -0.91 -8.52 -0.56
C ILE A 231 -0.70 -9.62 -1.57
N VAL A 232 -1.01 -9.34 -2.84
CA VAL A 232 -0.81 -10.26 -3.97
C VAL A 232 0.37 -9.85 -4.85
N GLU A 233 0.70 -10.68 -5.84
CA GLU A 233 1.79 -10.40 -6.78
C GLU A 233 1.39 -9.48 -7.92
N GLY A 234 0.29 -9.80 -8.59
CA GLY A 234 -0.17 -9.09 -9.77
C GLY A 234 -1.24 -8.04 -9.46
N PRO A 235 -1.24 -6.87 -10.15
CA PRO A 235 -2.31 -5.89 -10.01
C PRO A 235 -3.67 -6.46 -10.43
N ILE A 236 -3.72 -7.36 -11.42
CA ILE A 236 -4.97 -8.00 -11.85
C ILE A 236 -5.55 -8.87 -10.73
N ASP A 237 -4.73 -9.67 -10.06
CA ASP A 237 -5.16 -10.53 -8.93
C ASP A 237 -5.77 -9.70 -7.80
N SER A 238 -5.21 -8.51 -7.54
CA SER A 238 -5.69 -7.61 -6.48
C SER A 238 -7.07 -7.00 -6.75
N LEU A 239 -7.58 -7.10 -7.98
CA LEU A 239 -8.92 -6.64 -8.34
C LEU A 239 -10.00 -7.64 -7.89
N PHE A 240 -9.61 -8.88 -7.59
CA PHE A 240 -10.52 -9.95 -7.19
C PHE A 240 -10.60 -10.13 -5.67
N ILE A 241 -9.73 -9.51 -4.88
CA ILE A 241 -9.76 -9.63 -3.42
C ILE A 241 -10.12 -8.29 -2.80
N ASP A 242 -11.00 -8.31 -1.80
CA ASP A 242 -11.36 -7.11 -1.05
C ASP A 242 -10.19 -6.62 -0.20
N ASN A 243 -10.04 -5.30 -0.10
CA ASN A 243 -8.98 -4.65 0.68
C ASN A 243 -7.56 -5.17 0.34
N CYS A 244 -7.28 -5.30 -0.96
CA CYS A 244 -6.07 -5.91 -1.47
C CYS A 244 -5.17 -4.92 -2.24
N ILE A 245 -3.86 -5.08 -2.08
CA ILE A 245 -2.83 -4.39 -2.85
C ILE A 245 -1.99 -5.40 -3.63
N ALA A 246 -1.35 -4.95 -4.70
CA ALA A 246 -0.32 -5.73 -5.39
C ALA A 246 1.06 -5.09 -5.21
N ALA A 247 2.02 -5.86 -4.69
CA ALA A 247 3.35 -5.35 -4.38
C ALA A 247 4.46 -6.43 -4.22
N ALA A 248 4.23 -7.65 -4.69
CA ALA A 248 5.22 -8.73 -4.60
C ALA A 248 6.60 -8.34 -5.14
N GLY A 249 7.61 -8.48 -4.28
CA GLY A 249 9.02 -8.18 -4.58
C GLY A 249 9.51 -6.84 -4.04
N ALA A 250 8.63 -6.00 -3.50
CA ALA A 250 9.04 -4.84 -2.71
C ALA A 250 9.10 -5.20 -1.21
N ASP A 251 10.10 -4.68 -0.50
CA ASP A 251 10.07 -4.63 0.98
C ASP A 251 8.98 -3.63 1.39
N ILE A 252 7.76 -4.14 1.53
CA ILE A 252 6.58 -3.36 1.85
C ILE A 252 6.61 -3.00 3.34
N GLN A 253 6.78 -1.71 3.65
CA GLN A 253 6.52 -1.19 4.99
C GLN A 253 5.10 -0.62 5.02
N LEU A 254 4.10 -1.47 5.27
CA LEU A 254 2.74 -0.97 5.51
C LEU A 254 2.62 -0.43 6.94
N PRO A 255 1.98 0.74 7.13
CA PRO A 255 1.55 1.19 8.44
C PRO A 255 0.39 0.29 8.91
N GLY A 256 0.67 -0.68 9.78
CA GLY A 256 -0.32 -1.61 10.32
C GLY A 256 0.29 -2.52 11.38
N ASP A 257 -0.55 -3.19 12.17
CA ASP A 257 -0.08 -4.33 12.97
C ASP A 257 0.21 -5.48 11.99
N GLN A 258 1.37 -6.12 12.10
CA GLN A 258 1.77 -7.24 11.23
C GLN A 258 0.72 -8.36 11.22
N LYS A 259 -0.09 -8.45 12.28
CA LYS A 259 -1.18 -9.43 12.43
C LYS A 259 -2.37 -9.22 11.49
N ASP A 260 -2.52 -8.04 10.90
CA ASP A 260 -3.63 -7.68 10.03
C ASP A 260 -3.24 -7.69 8.54
N VAL A 261 -2.06 -8.24 8.21
CA VAL A 261 -1.55 -8.35 6.84
C VAL A 261 -1.41 -9.81 6.44
N VAL A 262 -1.95 -10.17 5.28
CA VAL A 262 -1.88 -11.52 4.71
C VAL A 262 -1.24 -11.48 3.33
N PHE A 263 -0.13 -12.19 3.17
CA PHE A 263 0.51 -12.36 1.87
C PHE A 263 -0.11 -13.52 1.09
N VAL A 264 -0.38 -13.29 -0.19
CA VAL A 264 -0.97 -14.27 -1.10
C VAL A 264 -0.05 -14.38 -2.32
N PHE A 265 0.81 -15.39 -2.32
CA PHE A 265 1.74 -15.67 -3.41
C PHE A 265 1.07 -16.47 -4.52
N ASP A 266 1.68 -16.45 -5.71
CA ASP A 266 1.28 -17.36 -6.79
C ASP A 266 1.44 -18.83 -6.32
N ASN A 267 0.53 -19.69 -6.77
CA ASN A 267 0.50 -21.12 -6.47
C ASN A 267 1.58 -21.87 -7.27
N GLU A 268 2.85 -21.61 -6.94
CA GLU A 268 3.99 -22.26 -7.56
C GLU A 268 4.85 -23.01 -6.52
N PRO A 269 4.41 -24.19 -6.03
CA PRO A 269 5.09 -24.92 -4.95
C PRO A 269 6.54 -25.30 -5.25
N ARG A 270 6.91 -25.38 -6.53
CA ARG A 270 8.26 -25.75 -7.01
C ARG A 270 9.14 -24.54 -7.32
N ASN A 271 8.60 -23.32 -7.25
CA ASN A 271 9.37 -22.10 -7.50
C ASN A 271 10.18 -21.72 -6.25
N LYS A 272 11.50 -21.99 -6.28
CA LYS A 272 12.41 -21.75 -5.14
C LYS A 272 12.40 -20.30 -4.64
N GLU A 273 12.21 -19.32 -5.53
CA GLU A 273 12.21 -17.92 -5.14
C GLU A 273 10.93 -17.54 -4.39
N ILE A 274 9.77 -18.05 -4.85
CA ILE A 274 8.51 -17.87 -4.13
C ILE A 274 8.57 -18.54 -2.75
N ILE A 275 9.03 -19.80 -2.68
CA ILE A 275 9.17 -20.52 -1.41
C ILE A 275 10.11 -19.78 -0.44
N LYS A 276 11.23 -19.23 -0.94
CA LYS A 276 12.14 -18.41 -0.13
C LYS A 276 11.46 -17.15 0.41
N ARG A 277 10.67 -16.46 -0.41
CA ARG A 277 9.88 -15.29 0.02
C ARG A 277 8.81 -15.67 1.04
N MET A 278 8.16 -16.82 0.89
CA MET A 278 7.20 -17.34 1.88
C MET A 278 7.87 -17.59 3.24
N TYR A 279 9.06 -18.19 3.28
CA TYR A 279 9.82 -18.33 4.53
C TYR A 279 10.13 -16.98 5.17
N LYS A 280 10.61 -16.00 4.40
CA LYS A 280 10.88 -14.64 4.90
C LYS A 280 9.63 -14.01 5.53
N VAL A 281 8.46 -14.14 4.89
CA VAL A 281 7.19 -13.63 5.41
C VAL A 281 6.83 -14.28 6.76
N ILE A 282 7.08 -15.58 6.90
CA ILE A 282 6.84 -16.29 8.17
C ILE A 282 7.82 -15.82 9.25
N ASP A 283 9.10 -15.67 8.92
CA ASP A 283 10.15 -15.19 9.83
C ASP A 283 9.89 -13.75 10.30
N ASP A 284 9.36 -12.91 9.40
CA ASP A 284 8.92 -11.54 9.68
C ASP A 284 7.56 -11.49 10.45
N ASN A 285 7.04 -12.65 10.87
CA ASN A 285 5.84 -12.84 11.69
C ASN A 285 4.53 -12.33 11.04
N TYR A 286 4.48 -12.35 9.71
CA TYR A 286 3.26 -12.09 8.95
C TYR A 286 2.44 -13.37 8.72
N LYS A 287 1.18 -13.17 8.34
CA LYS A 287 0.32 -14.26 7.83
C LYS A 287 0.55 -14.45 6.33
N LEU A 288 0.37 -15.67 5.86
CA LEU A 288 0.36 -15.97 4.43
C LEU A 288 -0.63 -17.07 4.08
N VAL A 289 -1.08 -17.06 2.82
CA VAL A 289 -1.85 -18.15 2.24
C VAL A 289 -0.90 -19.26 1.79
N ILE A 290 -1.26 -20.50 2.13
CA ILE A 290 -0.63 -21.69 1.56
C ILE A 290 -1.74 -22.46 0.87
N TRP A 291 -1.72 -22.47 -0.46
CA TRP A 291 -2.77 -23.07 -1.28
C TRP A 291 -2.95 -24.56 -0.95
N PRO A 292 -4.21 -25.04 -0.94
CA PRO A 292 -4.48 -26.45 -0.72
C PRO A 292 -4.17 -27.28 -1.98
N ASP A 293 -3.84 -28.55 -1.79
CA ASP A 293 -3.29 -29.42 -2.84
C ASP A 293 -4.26 -29.70 -4.01
N ASP A 294 -5.56 -29.46 -3.81
CA ASP A 294 -6.60 -29.59 -4.84
C ASP A 294 -6.65 -28.40 -5.79
N ILE A 295 -6.03 -27.27 -5.44
CA ILE A 295 -5.94 -26.07 -6.29
C ILE A 295 -4.72 -26.18 -7.20
N LYS A 296 -4.98 -26.22 -8.51
CA LYS A 296 -3.95 -26.38 -9.56
C LYS A 296 -3.67 -25.08 -10.31
N GLU A 297 -4.58 -24.14 -10.23
CA GLU A 297 -4.50 -22.83 -10.84
C GLU A 297 -3.31 -22.05 -10.27
N LYS A 298 -2.55 -21.39 -11.14
CA LYS A 298 -1.32 -20.69 -10.78
C LYS A 298 -1.60 -19.43 -9.97
N ASP A 299 -2.64 -18.67 -10.32
CA ASP A 299 -2.94 -17.38 -9.72
C ASP A 299 -4.44 -17.18 -9.48
N ILE A 300 -4.79 -16.08 -8.80
CA ILE A 300 -6.17 -15.75 -8.46
C ILE A 300 -7.00 -15.51 -9.72
N ASN A 301 -6.42 -14.86 -10.73
CA ASN A 301 -7.13 -14.65 -11.99
C ASN A 301 -7.48 -15.97 -12.69
N GLU A 302 -6.58 -16.95 -12.68
CA GLU A 302 -6.82 -18.27 -13.24
C GLU A 302 -7.95 -19.01 -12.49
N LEU A 303 -8.00 -18.93 -11.16
CA LEU A 303 -9.13 -19.43 -10.37
C LEU A 303 -10.47 -18.83 -10.81
N ILE A 304 -10.51 -17.52 -10.99
CA ILE A 304 -11.72 -16.81 -11.41
C ILE A 304 -12.13 -17.21 -12.85
N MET A 305 -11.14 -17.37 -13.75
CA MET A 305 -11.38 -17.81 -15.12
C MET A 305 -11.89 -19.25 -15.18
N ASN A 306 -11.53 -20.09 -14.20
CA ASN A 306 -12.01 -21.47 -14.02
C ASN A 306 -13.27 -21.55 -13.12
N ASP A 307 -14.19 -20.60 -13.27
CA ASP A 307 -15.51 -20.62 -12.62
C ASP A 307 -15.56 -20.52 -11.09
N LYS A 308 -14.46 -20.16 -10.41
CA LYS A 308 -14.56 -19.68 -9.03
C LYS A 308 -15.13 -18.27 -9.01
N THR A 309 -16.07 -18.03 -8.11
CA THR A 309 -16.58 -16.70 -7.80
C THR A 309 -15.60 -15.94 -6.89
N LYS A 310 -15.71 -14.61 -6.87
CA LYS A 310 -14.95 -13.73 -5.97
C LYS A 310 -15.04 -14.19 -4.50
N THR A 311 -16.25 -14.49 -4.05
CA THR A 311 -16.52 -14.97 -2.68
C THR A 311 -15.86 -16.32 -2.40
N GLN A 312 -15.92 -17.27 -3.34
CA GLN A 312 -15.25 -18.56 -3.17
C GLN A 312 -13.73 -18.41 -3.07
N VAL A 313 -13.12 -17.57 -3.91
CA VAL A 313 -11.67 -17.32 -3.83
C VAL A 313 -11.32 -16.67 -2.48
N GLN A 314 -12.10 -15.70 -2.02
CA GLN A 314 -11.87 -15.04 -0.74
C GLN A 314 -12.00 -16.01 0.45
N ASN A 315 -12.94 -16.96 0.39
CA ASN A 315 -13.07 -18.02 1.39
C ASN A 315 -11.88 -18.98 1.35
N ILE A 316 -11.43 -19.43 0.16
CA ILE A 316 -10.24 -20.28 0.02
C ILE A 316 -9.02 -19.60 0.66
N ILE A 317 -8.82 -18.31 0.38
CA ILE A 317 -7.74 -17.51 0.98
C ILE A 317 -7.87 -17.45 2.49
N PHE A 318 -9.07 -17.16 3.01
CA PHE A 318 -9.34 -17.06 4.44
C PHE A 318 -9.06 -18.39 5.16
N ASP A 319 -9.61 -19.49 4.65
CA ASP A 319 -9.49 -20.84 5.24
C ASP A 319 -8.06 -21.39 5.19
N ASN A 320 -7.24 -20.90 4.26
CA ASN A 320 -5.86 -21.32 4.06
C ASN A 320 -4.83 -20.26 4.46
N THR A 321 -5.20 -19.34 5.35
CA THR A 321 -4.29 -18.36 5.93
C THR A 321 -3.62 -18.92 7.19
N TYR A 322 -2.29 -18.96 7.21
CA TYR A 322 -1.49 -19.51 8.30
C TYR A 322 -0.47 -18.48 8.83
N SER A 323 0.07 -18.73 10.03
CA SER A 323 1.18 -17.95 10.61
C SER A 323 2.06 -18.78 11.54
N GLY A 324 3.30 -18.33 11.75
CA GLY A 324 4.24 -18.94 12.70
C GLY A 324 4.47 -20.44 12.42
N LEU A 325 4.46 -21.26 13.48
CA LEU A 325 4.78 -22.69 13.36
C LEU A 325 3.79 -23.46 12.48
N SER A 326 2.50 -23.11 12.50
CA SER A 326 1.49 -23.73 11.63
C SER A 326 1.80 -23.51 10.15
N ALA A 327 2.23 -22.29 9.79
CA ALA A 327 2.65 -21.96 8.43
C ALA A 327 3.91 -22.72 8.02
N LEU A 328 4.92 -22.84 8.90
CA LEU A 328 6.14 -23.61 8.61
C LEU A 328 5.82 -25.07 8.29
N THR A 329 4.95 -25.69 9.09
CA THR A 329 4.52 -27.08 8.88
C THR A 329 3.80 -27.23 7.54
N LYS A 330 2.81 -26.37 7.26
CA LYS A 330 2.04 -26.44 6.02
C LYS A 330 2.89 -26.14 4.78
N LEU A 331 3.82 -25.19 4.86
CA LEU A 331 4.74 -24.83 3.77
C LEU A 331 5.70 -25.98 3.43
N ASN A 332 6.14 -26.72 4.45
CA ASN A 332 6.99 -27.90 4.24
C ASN A 332 6.28 -29.03 3.49
N SER A 333 4.96 -29.17 3.67
CA SER A 333 4.14 -30.09 2.86
C SER A 333 3.90 -29.54 1.46
N TYR A 334 3.49 -28.27 1.35
CA TYR A 334 3.18 -27.60 0.08
C TYR A 334 4.33 -27.65 -0.93
N LYS A 335 5.58 -27.40 -0.50
CA LYS A 335 6.75 -27.43 -1.40
C LYS A 335 7.11 -28.81 -1.97
N ARG A 336 6.43 -29.87 -1.52
CA ARG A 336 6.63 -31.25 -2.00
C ARG A 336 5.60 -31.66 -3.07
N CYS A 337 4.58 -30.84 -3.31
CA CYS A 337 3.51 -31.10 -4.28
C CYS A 337 3.98 -30.98 -5.74
#